data_AF-A4H8A8-F1
#
_entry.id   AF-A4H8A8-F1
#
_cell.length_a   1.000
_cell.length_b   1.000
_cell.length_c   1.000
_cell.angle_alpha   90.00
_cell.angle_beta   90.00
_cell.angle_gamma   90.00
#
_symmetry.space_group_name_H-M   'P 1'
#
loop_
_entity.id
_entity.type
_entity.pdbx_description
1 polymer ?
#
loop_
_entity_poly.entity_id
_entity_poly.type
_entity_poly.pdbx_seq_one_letter_code
_entity_poly.pdbx_strand_id
1 'polypeptide(L)'
;MLCTTQALLASLRYRRPYWMLFLKGADNWRIYTVIQQPDHQRTEMLYQAWLGGLDRPYVRPKCMAHQPVWLSKKRHLLQKARLEGPETSMEKYVLEWYKKFHSFQGTERPTAEDLHTAFDLVERPLDLSYACQLLSQCRNHYYICLVEDSFEIFLEACLRVDRKDCASYALEHADELGFWHVSDNCRRYLSGEQTWYKRSPVDLLYYPLEENAERNAAVTSGTAGSSADTSDKVKGAEKAESEGEAGVTDDEIARLQSELEALEREMGAGEEDGTDKD
;
A
#
# COMPACT_ATOMS: atom_id res chain seq x y z
N MET A 1 33.37 -12.00 46.93
CA MET A 1 32.16 -11.27 46.51
C MET A 1 32.52 -9.81 46.30
N LEU A 2 31.87 -9.13 45.33
CA LEU A 2 32.00 -7.71 44.93
C LEU A 2 32.84 -7.42 43.67
N CYS A 3 32.37 -7.91 42.51
CA CYS A 3 32.69 -7.37 41.19
C CYS A 3 31.50 -6.54 40.64
N THR A 4 31.10 -5.46 41.34
CA THR A 4 29.92 -4.65 40.97
C THR A 4 30.11 -3.12 41.09
N THR A 5 31.33 -2.59 41.01
CA THR A 5 31.58 -1.15 41.32
C THR A 5 32.00 -0.26 40.15
N GLN A 6 32.46 -0.77 39.01
CA GLN A 6 32.92 0.11 37.91
C GLN A 6 31.78 0.78 37.11
N ALA A 7 30.64 0.11 36.91
CA ALA A 7 29.51 0.67 36.17
C ALA A 7 28.80 1.84 36.90
N LEU A 8 28.94 1.91 38.23
CA LEU A 8 28.36 2.99 39.03
C LEU A 8 29.15 4.31 38.94
N LEU A 9 30.43 4.25 38.52
CA LEU A 9 31.32 5.42 38.50
C LEU A 9 31.07 6.38 37.31
N ALA A 10 30.45 5.91 36.23
CA ALA A 10 30.12 6.72 35.05
C ALA A 10 28.66 7.22 35.03
N SER A 11 27.94 7.14 36.15
CA SER A 11 26.55 7.60 36.23
C SER A 11 26.46 9.11 36.45
N LEU A 12 25.61 9.77 35.66
CA LEU A 12 25.32 11.20 35.81
C LEU A 12 24.34 11.52 36.95
N ARG A 13 23.92 10.53 37.76
CA ARG A 13 22.88 10.68 38.80
C ARG A 13 23.07 11.90 39.72
N TYR A 14 24.30 12.21 40.12
CA TYR A 14 24.60 13.33 41.01
C TYR A 14 25.12 14.58 40.28
N ARG A 15 25.21 14.54 38.94
CA ARG A 15 25.68 15.65 38.11
C ARG A 15 24.54 16.40 37.40
N ARG A 16 23.35 15.80 37.36
CA ARG A 16 22.14 16.38 36.75
C ARG A 16 20.90 16.07 37.62
N PRO A 17 19.83 16.87 37.50
CA PRO A 17 18.57 16.62 38.20
C PRO A 17 18.03 15.19 38.00
N TYR A 18 17.35 14.67 39.03
CA TYR A 18 16.90 13.28 39.06
C TYR A 18 15.93 12.91 37.93
N TRP A 19 15.08 13.84 37.48
CA TRP A 19 14.15 13.62 36.36
C TRP A 19 14.86 13.38 35.02
N MET A 20 16.18 13.64 34.94
CA MET A 20 17.01 13.34 33.77
C MET A 20 17.63 11.94 33.83
N LEU A 21 17.22 11.08 34.75
CA LEU A 21 17.70 9.70 34.81
C LEU A 21 17.38 8.98 33.48
N PHE A 22 18.34 8.21 32.96
CA PHE A 22 18.27 7.54 31.65
C PHE A 22 18.01 8.45 30.42
N LEU A 23 18.00 9.77 30.58
CA LEU A 23 17.89 10.70 29.47
C LEU A 23 19.08 10.53 28.50
N LYS A 24 18.75 10.25 27.23
CA LYS A 24 19.63 10.09 26.07
C LYS A 24 19.00 10.85 24.88
N GLY A 25 19.80 11.20 23.86
CA GLY A 25 19.29 11.80 22.62
C GLY A 25 18.78 13.24 22.75
N ALA A 26 19.10 13.94 23.83
CA ALA A 26 18.86 15.38 23.95
C ALA A 26 20.09 16.15 23.45
N ASP A 27 19.88 17.21 22.67
CA ASP A 27 20.94 18.00 22.02
C ASP A 27 22.04 18.42 23.02
N ASN A 28 21.63 19.10 24.10
CA ASN A 28 22.50 19.44 25.21
C ASN A 28 21.70 19.47 26.52
N TRP A 29 21.94 18.49 27.39
CA TRP A 29 21.20 18.35 28.64
C TRP A 29 21.45 19.50 29.64
N ARG A 30 22.56 20.24 29.51
CA ARG A 30 22.89 21.37 30.41
C ARG A 30 21.94 22.56 30.26
N ILE A 31 21.31 22.72 29.10
CA ILE A 31 20.33 23.79 28.87
C ILE A 31 19.22 23.68 29.93
N TYR A 32 18.74 22.46 30.17
CA TYR A 32 17.57 22.22 31.01
C TYR A 32 17.82 22.36 32.51
N THR A 33 19.08 22.52 32.94
CA THR A 33 19.40 22.76 34.36
C THR A 33 19.36 24.23 34.74
N VAL A 34 19.39 25.15 33.76
CA VAL A 34 19.46 26.61 33.98
C VAL A 34 18.28 27.38 33.37
N ILE A 35 17.28 26.69 32.82
CA ILE A 35 16.09 27.29 32.18
C ILE A 35 15.34 28.28 33.09
N GLN A 36 15.42 28.14 34.41
CA GLN A 36 14.71 29.02 35.34
C GLN A 36 15.37 30.39 35.52
N GLN A 37 16.59 30.59 35.01
CA GLN A 37 17.20 31.91 34.97
C GLN A 37 16.43 32.77 33.96
N PRO A 38 16.15 34.06 34.25
CA PRO A 38 15.23 34.88 33.45
C PRO A 38 15.69 35.02 31.99
N ASP A 39 16.99 35.12 31.73
CA ASP A 39 17.54 35.20 30.38
C ASP A 39 17.28 33.91 29.58
N HIS A 40 17.56 32.75 30.18
CA HIS A 40 17.31 31.44 29.55
C HIS A 40 15.82 31.12 29.44
N GLN A 41 15.00 31.57 30.39
CA GLN A 41 13.55 31.45 30.33
C GLN A 41 13.00 32.23 29.15
N ARG A 42 13.46 33.47 28.94
CA ARG A 42 13.11 34.28 27.77
C ARG A 42 13.55 33.61 26.47
N THR A 43 14.77 33.07 26.42
CA THR A 43 15.27 32.33 25.25
C THR A 43 14.39 31.11 24.94
N GLU A 44 13.95 30.38 25.97
CA GLU A 44 13.07 29.22 25.79
C GLU A 44 11.73 29.65 25.17
N MET A 45 11.10 30.70 25.71
CA MET A 45 9.83 31.22 25.17
C MET A 45 9.96 31.65 23.71
N LEU A 46 11.04 32.36 23.37
CA LEU A 46 11.33 32.78 21.99
C LEU A 46 11.57 31.58 21.07
N TYR A 47 12.24 30.53 21.57
CA TYR A 47 12.44 29.30 20.82
C TYR A 47 11.13 28.56 20.56
N GLN A 48 10.20 28.53 21.52
CA GLN A 48 8.87 27.94 21.32
C GLN A 48 8.03 28.71 20.30
N ALA A 49 8.15 30.05 20.27
CA ALA A 49 7.54 30.89 19.24
C ALA A 49 8.18 30.65 17.86
N TRP A 50 9.50 30.52 17.79
CA TRP A 50 10.23 30.21 16.54
C TRP A 50 9.82 28.87 15.93
N LEU A 51 9.63 27.85 16.75
CA LEU A 51 9.14 26.53 16.31
C LEU A 51 7.66 26.55 15.87
N GLY A 52 6.90 27.61 16.18
CA GLY A 52 5.49 27.73 15.84
C GLY A 52 4.57 26.72 16.55
N GLY A 53 3.30 26.73 16.13
CA GLY A 53 2.24 25.86 16.66
C GLY A 53 1.67 26.30 18.01
N LEU A 54 1.99 27.50 18.49
CA LEU A 54 1.52 28.06 19.75
C LEU A 54 1.02 29.49 19.51
N ASP A 55 -0.14 29.79 20.07
CA ASP A 55 -0.84 31.07 20.02
C ASP A 55 -0.50 31.98 21.21
N ARG A 56 -0.05 31.39 22.32
CA ARG A 56 0.35 32.08 23.54
C ARG A 56 1.81 31.81 23.90
N PRO A 57 2.49 32.73 24.60
CA PRO A 57 3.82 32.49 25.12
C PRO A 57 3.82 31.26 26.04
N TYR A 58 4.78 30.37 25.81
CA TYR A 58 4.83 29.06 26.45
C TYR A 58 6.25 28.73 26.88
N VAL A 59 6.38 28.10 28.05
CA VAL A 59 7.63 27.52 28.53
C VAL A 59 7.43 26.04 28.79
N ARG A 60 8.37 25.19 28.34
CA ARG A 60 8.30 23.76 28.66
C ARG A 60 8.32 23.50 30.17
N PRO A 61 7.73 22.39 30.64
CA PRO A 61 7.73 22.06 32.07
C PRO A 61 9.15 21.90 32.62
N LYS A 62 9.35 22.32 33.88
CA LYS A 62 10.66 22.31 34.57
C LYS A 62 11.35 20.95 34.59
N CYS A 63 10.58 19.87 34.63
CA CYS A 63 11.09 18.50 34.71
C CYS A 63 11.09 17.78 33.35
N MET A 64 11.13 18.53 32.23
CA MET A 64 11.13 17.96 30.88
C MET A 64 12.25 18.54 30.01
N ALA A 65 13.06 17.64 29.44
CA ALA A 65 14.09 18.01 28.47
C ALA A 65 13.51 18.03 27.05
N HIS A 66 12.81 16.98 26.63
CA HIS A 66 12.14 16.95 25.33
C HIS A 66 10.83 17.75 25.34
N GLN A 67 10.32 18.07 24.16
CA GLN A 67 9.00 18.68 24.03
C GLN A 67 7.93 17.75 24.63
N PRO A 68 6.89 18.28 25.30
CA PRO A 68 5.78 17.45 25.75
C PRO A 68 5.07 16.78 24.58
N VAL A 69 4.54 15.58 24.85
CA VAL A 69 3.87 14.73 23.85
C VAL A 69 2.79 15.49 23.08
N TRP A 70 1.97 16.28 23.77
CA TRP A 70 0.90 17.05 23.12
C TRP A 70 1.44 18.12 22.15
N LEU A 71 2.57 18.75 22.48
CA LEU A 71 3.16 19.82 21.68
C LEU A 71 3.93 19.25 20.49
N SER A 72 4.68 18.16 20.69
CA SER A 72 5.32 17.44 19.59
C SER A 72 4.29 16.84 18.64
N LYS A 73 3.20 16.27 19.15
CA LYS A 73 2.07 15.79 18.34
C LYS A 73 1.44 16.91 17.53
N LYS A 74 1.15 18.06 18.16
CA LYS A 74 0.59 19.23 17.47
C LYS A 74 1.51 19.72 16.35
N ARG A 75 2.82 19.83 16.60
CA ARG A 75 3.79 20.28 15.59
C ARG A 75 3.94 19.28 14.46
N HIS A 76 3.93 17.98 14.75
CA HIS A 76 3.95 16.94 13.72
C HIS A 76 2.72 17.01 12.80
N LEU A 77 1.53 17.29 13.36
CA LEU A 77 0.30 17.45 12.57
C LEU A 77 0.28 18.73 11.74
N LEU A 78 0.85 19.81 12.27
CA LEU A 78 0.96 21.10 11.56
C LEU A 78 2.08 21.13 10.53
N GLN A 79 3.01 20.17 10.59
CA GLN A 79 4.09 20.07 9.64
C GLN A 79 3.50 19.81 8.25
N LYS A 80 3.72 20.76 7.34
CA LYS A 80 3.33 20.58 5.94
C LYS A 80 4.06 19.36 5.36
N ALA A 81 3.33 18.58 4.57
CA ALA A 81 3.92 17.49 3.83
C ALA A 81 5.00 18.03 2.89
N ARG A 82 6.05 17.23 2.64
CA ARG A 82 7.14 17.62 1.74
C ARG A 82 6.68 17.68 0.28
N LEU A 83 5.71 16.84 -0.08
CA LEU A 83 5.04 16.86 -1.38
C LEU A 83 3.84 17.80 -1.29
N GLU A 84 3.88 18.91 -2.04
CA GLU A 84 2.80 19.89 -2.14
C GLU A 84 2.13 19.76 -3.51
N GLY A 85 0.79 19.66 -3.54
CA GLY A 85 0.02 19.60 -4.79
C GLY A 85 0.13 18.27 -5.54
N PRO A 86 -0.40 17.16 -5.00
CA PRO A 86 -0.30 15.85 -5.65
C PRO A 86 -1.06 15.83 -6.98
N GLU A 87 -0.37 15.49 -8.06
CA GLU A 87 -0.93 15.38 -9.40
C GLU A 87 -1.59 14.02 -9.59
N THR A 88 -0.86 12.95 -9.29
CA THR A 88 -1.27 11.57 -9.56
C THR A 88 -2.07 10.97 -8.40
N SER A 89 -2.89 9.97 -8.69
CA SER A 89 -3.56 9.11 -7.71
C SER A 89 -2.56 8.50 -6.71
N MET A 90 -1.41 8.02 -7.20
CA MET A 90 -0.32 7.49 -6.37
C MET A 90 0.21 8.53 -5.37
N GLU A 91 0.44 9.76 -5.79
CA GLU A 91 0.95 10.82 -4.91
C GLU A 91 -0.04 11.16 -3.78
N LYS A 92 -1.35 11.15 -4.09
CA LYS A 92 -2.40 11.31 -3.07
C LYS A 92 -2.37 10.14 -2.08
N TYR A 93 -2.23 8.92 -2.59
CA TYR A 93 -2.12 7.72 -1.76
C TYR A 93 -0.88 7.74 -0.86
N VAL A 94 0.26 8.22 -1.35
CA VAL A 94 1.47 8.41 -0.55
C VAL A 94 1.21 9.38 0.61
N LEU A 95 0.50 10.49 0.39
CA LEU A 95 0.14 11.41 1.48
C LEU A 95 -0.77 10.76 2.52
N GLU A 96 -1.72 9.92 2.09
CA GLU A 96 -2.57 9.13 2.99
C GLU A 96 -1.77 8.11 3.78
N TRP A 97 -0.83 7.43 3.12
CA TRP A 97 0.11 6.50 3.75
C TRP A 97 0.89 7.16 4.88
N TYR A 98 1.45 8.36 4.64
CA TYR A 98 2.18 9.10 5.69
C TYR A 98 1.26 9.56 6.83
N LYS A 99 0.00 9.91 6.55
CA LYS A 99 -0.96 10.27 7.61
C LYS A 99 -1.36 9.08 8.46
N LYS A 100 -1.54 7.90 7.86
CA LYS A 100 -1.97 6.66 8.53
C LYS A 100 -0.80 6.02 9.29
N PHE A 101 0.28 5.69 8.59
CA PHE A 101 1.36 4.84 9.10
C PHE A 101 2.58 5.59 9.65
N HIS A 102 2.76 6.86 9.26
CA HIS A 102 3.81 7.74 9.80
C HIS A 102 3.25 8.82 10.72
N SER A 103 2.17 8.51 11.44
CA SER A 103 1.59 9.40 12.44
C SER A 103 2.48 9.49 13.69
N PHE A 104 2.38 10.61 14.43
CA PHE A 104 3.16 10.81 15.65
C PHE A 104 2.81 9.76 16.71
N GLN A 105 3.78 8.89 17.02
CA GLN A 105 3.58 7.71 17.89
C GLN A 105 2.48 6.76 17.39
N GLY A 106 2.35 6.63 16.06
CA GLY A 106 1.45 5.67 15.43
C GLY A 106 1.81 4.23 15.81
N THR A 107 0.78 3.43 16.06
CA THR A 107 0.90 2.01 16.39
C THR A 107 0.50 1.10 15.24
N GLU A 108 -0.27 1.63 14.29
CA GLU A 108 -0.76 0.89 13.13
C GLU A 108 0.39 0.57 12.18
N ARG A 109 0.46 -0.69 11.76
CA ARG A 109 1.43 -1.17 10.78
C ARG A 109 0.72 -1.32 9.42
N PRO A 110 1.39 -1.00 8.31
CA PRO A 110 0.87 -1.29 6.99
C PRO A 110 0.60 -2.78 6.79
N THR A 111 -0.31 -3.09 5.88
CA THR A 111 -0.57 -4.45 5.40
C THR A 111 0.01 -4.65 4.00
N ALA A 112 0.10 -5.91 3.56
CA ALA A 112 0.51 -6.23 2.20
C ALA A 112 -0.50 -5.69 1.17
N GLU A 113 -1.79 -5.67 1.50
CA GLU A 113 -2.85 -5.15 0.63
C GLU A 113 -2.74 -3.62 0.44
N ASP A 114 -2.37 -2.88 1.50
CA ASP A 114 -2.08 -1.44 1.38
C ASP A 114 -0.90 -1.20 0.39
N LEU A 115 0.07 -2.12 0.35
CA LEU A 115 1.20 -2.06 -0.59
C LEU A 115 0.78 -2.46 -2.01
N HIS A 116 -0.09 -3.47 -2.17
CA HIS A 116 -0.64 -3.86 -3.47
C HIS A 116 -1.44 -2.72 -4.10
N THR A 117 -2.24 -2.03 -3.30
CA THR A 117 -2.95 -0.80 -3.71
C THR A 117 -1.98 0.25 -4.23
N ALA A 118 -0.80 0.39 -3.60
CA ALA A 118 0.24 1.32 -4.06
C ALA A 118 0.80 0.92 -5.44
N PHE A 119 0.98 -0.38 -5.68
CA PHE A 119 1.45 -0.90 -6.98
C PHE A 119 0.41 -0.76 -8.08
N ASP A 120 -0.88 -0.90 -7.76
CA ASP A 120 -1.96 -0.75 -8.72
C ASP A 120 -2.13 0.69 -9.23
N LEU A 121 -1.76 1.68 -8.42
CA LEU A 121 -1.82 3.11 -8.77
C LEU A 121 -0.62 3.60 -9.59
N VAL A 122 0.31 2.73 -9.99
CA VAL A 122 1.50 3.11 -10.76
C VAL A 122 1.12 3.37 -12.22
N GLU A 123 1.23 4.64 -12.63
CA GLU A 123 0.97 5.09 -14.01
C GLU A 123 2.25 5.65 -14.67
N ARG A 124 3.01 6.47 -13.94
CA ARG A 124 4.24 7.12 -14.44
C ARG A 124 5.48 6.44 -13.86
N PRO A 125 6.66 6.53 -14.50
CA PRO A 125 7.90 5.96 -13.96
C PRO A 125 8.32 6.57 -12.62
N LEU A 126 7.88 7.81 -12.32
CA LEU A 126 8.09 8.43 -11.00
C LEU A 126 7.26 7.73 -9.90
N ASP A 127 6.05 7.28 -10.22
CA ASP A 127 5.16 6.59 -9.29
C ASP A 127 5.76 5.26 -8.84
N LEU A 128 6.44 4.56 -9.75
CA LEU A 128 7.19 3.34 -9.41
C LEU A 128 8.27 3.62 -8.36
N SER A 129 8.93 4.78 -8.42
CA SER A 129 9.94 5.15 -7.41
C SER A 129 9.30 5.36 -6.02
N TYR A 130 8.13 5.96 -5.96
CA TYR A 130 7.36 6.07 -4.71
C TYR A 130 6.95 4.68 -4.20
N ALA A 131 6.41 3.82 -5.08
CA ALA A 131 5.98 2.47 -4.72
C ALA A 131 7.15 1.61 -4.19
N CYS A 132 8.32 1.66 -4.84
CA CYS A 132 9.53 0.96 -4.39
C CYS A 132 10.04 1.47 -3.04
N GLN A 133 9.91 2.77 -2.75
CA GLN A 133 10.24 3.30 -1.43
C GLN A 133 9.27 2.77 -0.36
N LEU A 134 7.98 2.67 -0.66
CA LEU A 134 6.98 2.07 0.25
C LEU A 134 7.28 0.58 0.48
N LEU A 135 7.68 -0.17 -0.55
CA LEU A 135 8.14 -1.56 -0.41
C LEU A 135 9.35 -1.66 0.53
N SER A 136 10.35 -0.79 0.36
CA SER A 136 11.51 -0.74 1.25
C SER A 136 11.11 -0.44 2.70
N GLN A 137 10.15 0.47 2.92
CA GLN A 137 9.61 0.73 4.27
C GLN A 137 8.90 -0.50 4.84
N CYS A 138 8.09 -1.20 4.04
CA CYS A 138 7.40 -2.42 4.46
C CYS A 138 8.39 -3.51 4.90
N ARG A 139 9.46 -3.72 4.13
CA ARG A 139 10.50 -4.73 4.41
C ARG A 139 11.40 -4.33 5.57
N ASN A 140 11.98 -3.12 5.52
CA ASN A 140 13.08 -2.73 6.42
C ASN A 140 12.59 -2.05 7.70
N HIS A 141 11.50 -1.29 7.66
CA HIS A 141 11.00 -0.55 8.81
C HIS A 141 9.93 -1.33 9.57
N TYR A 142 8.96 -1.87 8.84
CA TYR A 142 7.83 -2.57 9.43
C TYR A 142 8.01 -4.08 9.50
N TYR A 143 9.00 -4.68 8.83
CA TYR A 143 9.21 -6.14 8.79
C TYR A 143 7.93 -6.92 8.46
N ILE A 144 7.24 -6.50 7.40
CA ILE A 144 6.01 -7.15 6.93
C ILE A 144 6.39 -8.33 6.04
N CYS A 145 5.73 -9.47 6.25
CA CYS A 145 5.81 -10.59 5.31
C CYS A 145 4.86 -10.31 4.14
N LEU A 146 5.37 -10.37 2.92
CA LEU A 146 4.56 -10.20 1.72
C LEU A 146 3.67 -11.43 1.49
N VAL A 147 2.61 -11.26 0.69
CA VAL A 147 1.71 -12.34 0.25
C VAL A 147 2.30 -13.03 -0.99
N GLU A 148 1.87 -14.26 -1.29
CA GLU A 148 2.33 -15.06 -2.42
C GLU A 148 2.27 -14.29 -3.76
N ASP A 149 1.16 -13.59 -4.00
CA ASP A 149 0.89 -12.88 -5.26
C ASP A 149 1.61 -11.52 -5.36
N SER A 150 2.34 -11.10 -4.32
CA SER A 150 2.94 -9.75 -4.28
C SER A 150 3.97 -9.53 -5.38
N PHE A 151 4.68 -10.58 -5.79
CA PHE A 151 5.66 -10.48 -6.88
C PHE A 151 4.98 -10.26 -8.23
N GLU A 152 3.83 -10.90 -8.46
CA GLU A 152 3.09 -10.75 -9.72
C GLU A 152 2.54 -9.33 -9.86
N ILE A 153 1.97 -8.77 -8.79
CA ILE A 153 1.47 -7.39 -8.75
C ILE A 153 2.62 -6.39 -8.96
N PHE A 154 3.77 -6.65 -8.35
CA PHE A 154 4.98 -5.84 -8.57
C PHE A 154 5.47 -5.89 -10.02
N LEU A 155 5.48 -7.08 -10.63
CA LEU A 155 5.85 -7.26 -12.03
C LEU A 155 4.90 -6.49 -12.95
N GLU A 156 3.59 -6.57 -12.71
CA GLU A 156 2.59 -5.81 -13.46
C GLU A 156 2.85 -4.30 -13.35
N ALA A 157 3.12 -3.78 -12.15
CA ALA A 157 3.45 -2.37 -11.95
C ALA A 157 4.73 -1.93 -12.69
N CYS A 158 5.76 -2.78 -12.74
CA CYS A 158 6.98 -2.50 -13.51
C CYS A 158 6.73 -2.49 -15.02
N LEU A 159 5.86 -3.38 -15.53
CA LEU A 159 5.53 -3.46 -16.95
C LEU A 159 4.67 -2.28 -17.41
N ARG A 160 3.79 -1.73 -16.58
CA ARG A 160 3.00 -0.52 -16.90
C ARG A 160 3.86 0.69 -17.27
N VAL A 161 5.08 0.76 -16.73
CA VAL A 161 6.03 1.87 -16.96
C VAL A 161 7.23 1.46 -17.81
N ASP A 162 7.17 0.31 -18.48
CA ASP A 162 8.23 -0.25 -19.31
C ASP A 162 9.60 -0.43 -18.60
N ARG A 163 9.59 -0.71 -17.29
CA ARG A 163 10.80 -0.91 -16.46
C ARG A 163 11.03 -2.39 -16.14
N LYS A 164 11.28 -3.20 -17.18
CA LYS A 164 11.61 -4.63 -17.04
C LYS A 164 12.93 -4.86 -16.28
N ASP A 165 13.85 -3.89 -16.33
CA ASP A 165 15.12 -3.91 -15.60
C ASP A 165 14.94 -4.04 -14.08
N CYS A 166 13.96 -3.32 -13.52
CA CYS A 166 13.64 -3.39 -12.09
C CYS A 166 13.07 -4.77 -11.71
N ALA A 167 12.26 -5.36 -12.58
CA ALA A 167 11.69 -6.68 -12.35
C ALA A 167 12.75 -7.80 -12.41
N SER A 168 13.69 -7.73 -13.37
CA SER A 168 14.81 -8.67 -13.41
C SER A 168 15.71 -8.55 -12.17
N TYR A 169 15.98 -7.33 -11.72
CA TYR A 169 16.74 -7.11 -10.49
C TYR A 169 16.03 -7.70 -9.26
N ALA A 170 14.72 -7.53 -9.18
CA ALA A 170 13.94 -8.10 -8.08
C ALA A 170 13.93 -9.63 -8.07
N LEU A 171 14.07 -10.28 -9.23
CA LEU A 171 14.19 -11.73 -9.32
C LEU A 171 15.53 -12.22 -8.77
N GLU A 172 16.62 -11.52 -9.06
CA GLU A 172 17.97 -11.86 -8.55
C GLU A 172 18.07 -11.67 -7.02
N HIS A 173 17.35 -10.68 -6.48
CA HIS A 173 17.40 -10.27 -5.07
C HIS A 173 16.06 -10.49 -4.32
N ALA A 174 15.29 -11.51 -4.69
CA ALA A 174 13.95 -11.75 -4.17
C ALA A 174 13.91 -11.85 -2.63
N ASP A 175 14.84 -12.61 -2.04
CA ASP A 175 14.92 -12.83 -0.59
C ASP A 175 15.23 -11.54 0.20
N GLU A 176 16.07 -10.67 -0.37
CA GLU A 176 16.47 -9.40 0.24
C GLU A 176 15.28 -8.43 0.27
N LEU A 177 14.56 -8.33 -0.86
CA LEU A 177 13.37 -7.50 -1.00
C LEU A 177 12.16 -8.04 -0.21
N GLY A 178 12.18 -9.33 0.15
CA GLY A 178 11.15 -9.98 0.96
C GLY A 178 10.08 -10.72 0.15
N PHE A 179 10.32 -10.96 -1.14
CA PHE A 179 9.50 -11.82 -1.98
C PHE A 179 9.85 -13.28 -1.70
N TRP A 180 9.14 -13.91 -0.77
CA TRP A 180 9.36 -15.31 -0.39
C TRP A 180 8.85 -16.31 -1.44
N HIS A 181 7.82 -15.91 -2.20
CA HIS A 181 7.30 -16.67 -3.33
C HIS A 181 7.44 -15.88 -4.62
N VAL A 182 7.89 -16.57 -5.66
CA VAL A 182 7.95 -16.06 -7.03
C VAL A 182 7.48 -17.21 -7.93
N SER A 183 6.40 -16.98 -8.68
CA SER A 183 5.83 -18.01 -9.55
C SER A 183 6.79 -18.36 -10.69
N ASP A 184 6.83 -19.64 -11.07
CA ASP A 184 7.76 -20.13 -12.11
C ASP A 184 7.49 -19.48 -13.47
N ASN A 185 6.24 -19.10 -13.75
CA ASN A 185 5.88 -18.39 -14.98
C ASN A 185 6.54 -17.00 -15.01
N CYS A 186 6.48 -16.26 -13.91
CA CYS A 186 7.15 -14.96 -13.79
C CYS A 186 8.68 -15.09 -13.96
N ARG A 187 9.28 -16.16 -13.42
CA ARG A 187 10.72 -16.42 -13.59
C ARG A 187 11.10 -16.65 -15.05
N ARG A 188 10.37 -17.53 -15.73
CA ARG A 188 10.62 -17.86 -17.14
C ARG A 188 10.36 -16.68 -18.07
N TYR A 189 9.39 -15.83 -17.75
CA TYR A 189 9.13 -14.60 -18.49
C TYR A 189 10.29 -13.59 -18.40
N LEU A 190 10.82 -13.41 -17.19
CA LEU A 190 11.92 -12.48 -16.95
C LEU A 190 13.25 -13.00 -17.50
N SER A 191 13.49 -14.31 -17.46
CA SER A 191 14.67 -14.94 -18.08
C SER A 191 14.59 -15.02 -19.62
N GLY A 192 13.40 -14.82 -20.20
CA GLY A 192 13.17 -14.91 -21.64
C GLY A 192 12.94 -16.32 -22.16
N GLU A 193 12.82 -17.32 -21.28
CA GLU A 193 12.39 -18.68 -21.63
C GLU A 193 10.93 -18.74 -22.08
N GLN A 194 10.10 -17.86 -21.50
CA GLN A 194 8.70 -17.68 -21.85
C GLN A 194 8.43 -16.23 -22.24
N THR A 195 7.40 -16.04 -23.06
CA THR A 195 6.98 -14.73 -23.58
C THR A 195 5.79 -14.14 -22.82
N TRP A 196 5.19 -14.90 -21.89
CA TRP A 196 4.07 -14.49 -21.05
C TRP A 196 4.35 -14.82 -19.59
N TYR A 197 3.78 -14.05 -18.66
CA TYR A 197 3.95 -14.27 -17.21
C TYR A 197 2.66 -14.73 -16.51
N LYS A 198 1.49 -14.38 -17.05
CA LYS A 198 0.18 -14.69 -16.46
C LYS A 198 -0.83 -15.06 -17.54
N ARG A 199 -1.73 -15.98 -17.18
CA ARG A 199 -2.93 -16.28 -17.96
C ARG A 199 -4.13 -15.76 -17.18
N SER A 200 -4.89 -14.83 -17.75
CA SER A 200 -6.08 -14.30 -17.09
C SER A 200 -7.10 -15.42 -16.91
N PRO A 201 -7.60 -15.68 -15.69
CA PRO A 201 -8.62 -16.69 -15.47
C PRO A 201 -9.98 -16.28 -16.05
N VAL A 202 -10.23 -14.98 -16.20
CA VAL A 202 -11.49 -14.42 -16.71
C VAL A 202 -11.50 -14.40 -18.23
N ASP A 203 -10.44 -13.86 -18.84
CA ASP A 203 -10.38 -13.65 -20.29
C ASP A 203 -9.75 -14.84 -21.02
N LEU A 204 -9.09 -15.75 -20.28
CA LEU A 204 -8.27 -16.85 -20.81
C LEU A 204 -7.13 -16.39 -21.74
N LEU A 205 -6.80 -15.10 -21.70
CA LEU A 205 -5.73 -14.45 -22.48
C LEU A 205 -4.37 -14.54 -21.78
N TYR A 206 -3.30 -14.53 -22.57
CA TYR A 206 -1.92 -14.45 -22.07
C TYR A 206 -1.48 -12.99 -21.98
N TYR A 207 -0.87 -12.61 -20.86
CA TYR A 207 -0.27 -11.28 -20.67
C TYR A 207 1.26 -11.33 -20.78
N PRO A 208 1.90 -10.33 -21.42
CA PRO A 208 1.33 -9.09 -21.98
C PRO A 208 0.51 -9.28 -23.27
N LEU A 209 -0.40 -8.33 -23.57
CA LEU A 209 -1.39 -8.43 -24.66
C LEU A 209 -0.77 -8.50 -26.07
N GLU A 210 0.47 -8.05 -26.23
CA GLU A 210 1.21 -8.14 -27.50
C GLU A 210 1.42 -9.60 -27.93
N GLU A 211 1.74 -10.47 -26.98
CA GLU A 211 1.97 -11.90 -27.21
C GLU A 211 0.65 -12.67 -27.39
N ASN A 212 -0.43 -12.16 -26.82
CA ASN A 212 -1.76 -12.76 -26.90
C ASN A 212 -2.23 -12.90 -28.36
N ALA A 213 -1.92 -11.90 -29.20
CA ALA A 213 -2.30 -11.90 -30.61
C ALA A 213 -1.69 -13.10 -31.36
N GLU A 214 -0.46 -13.49 -31.04
CA GLU A 214 0.23 -14.59 -31.72
C GLU A 214 -0.21 -15.95 -31.17
N ARG A 215 -0.36 -16.08 -29.84
CA ARG A 215 -0.66 -17.38 -29.21
C ARG A 215 -2.14 -17.77 -29.25
N ASN A 216 -3.06 -16.86 -28.98
CA ASN A 216 -4.49 -17.21 -29.00
C ASN A 216 -5.06 -17.29 -30.42
N ALA A 217 -4.44 -16.62 -31.41
CA ALA A 217 -4.70 -16.90 -32.81
C ALA A 217 -4.24 -18.31 -33.22
N ALA A 218 -3.12 -18.82 -32.68
CA ALA A 218 -2.65 -20.19 -32.92
C ALA A 218 -3.58 -21.26 -32.30
N VAL A 219 -4.19 -20.98 -31.14
CA VAL A 219 -5.15 -21.90 -30.49
C VAL A 219 -6.49 -21.96 -31.23
N THR A 220 -6.99 -20.82 -31.73
CA THR A 220 -8.23 -20.77 -32.52
C THR A 220 -8.05 -21.31 -33.93
N SER A 221 -6.89 -21.11 -34.56
CA SER A 221 -6.57 -21.70 -35.88
C SER A 221 -6.19 -23.18 -35.83
N GLY A 222 -5.67 -23.67 -34.70
CA GLY A 222 -5.36 -25.10 -34.48
C GLY A 222 -6.57 -26.02 -34.29
N THR A 223 -7.78 -25.46 -34.16
CA THR A 223 -9.02 -26.23 -33.97
C THR A 223 -9.79 -26.44 -35.30
N ALA A 224 -9.24 -25.98 -36.44
CA ALA A 224 -9.82 -26.16 -37.78
C ALA A 224 -8.99 -27.10 -38.68
N GLY A 225 -8.27 -28.08 -38.10
CA GLY A 225 -7.38 -28.95 -38.87
C GLY A 225 -7.00 -30.26 -38.18
N SER A 226 -7.96 -31.04 -37.71
CA SER A 226 -7.72 -32.47 -37.46
C SER A 226 -8.99 -33.32 -37.63
N SER A 227 -9.15 -33.85 -38.83
CA SER A 227 -9.99 -34.99 -39.25
C SER A 227 -9.52 -35.29 -40.68
N ALA A 228 -9.04 -36.46 -41.10
CA ALA A 228 -9.12 -37.83 -40.64
C ALA A 228 -7.75 -38.52 -40.92
N ASP A 229 -7.39 -39.64 -40.28
CA ASP A 229 -7.82 -40.94 -40.80
C ASP A 229 -7.86 -42.04 -39.73
N THR A 230 -8.64 -43.04 -40.07
CA THR A 230 -9.47 -43.96 -39.33
C THR A 230 -8.80 -45.31 -39.03
N SER A 231 -9.11 -45.92 -37.89
CA SER A 231 -9.40 -47.35 -37.68
C SER A 231 -9.26 -47.69 -36.19
N ASP A 232 -10.04 -48.53 -35.54
CA ASP A 232 -11.34 -49.18 -35.76
C ASP A 232 -11.69 -49.73 -34.35
N LYS A 233 -12.99 -49.80 -34.03
CA LYS A 233 -13.62 -50.85 -33.21
C LYS A 233 -13.45 -50.88 -31.65
N VAL A 234 -14.51 -50.53 -30.90
CA VAL A 234 -15.59 -51.45 -30.41
C VAL A 234 -16.38 -50.85 -29.20
N LYS A 235 -17.67 -50.61 -29.47
CA LYS A 235 -18.94 -50.87 -28.71
C LYS A 235 -19.20 -50.36 -27.27
N GLY A 236 -20.35 -49.68 -27.18
CA GLY A 236 -21.33 -49.70 -26.07
C GLY A 236 -21.87 -48.30 -25.74
N ALA A 237 -22.94 -47.80 -26.39
CA ALA A 237 -24.33 -47.74 -25.89
C ALA A 237 -24.45 -46.90 -24.58
N GLU A 238 -25.20 -45.80 -24.44
CA GLU A 238 -26.55 -45.46 -24.92
C GLU A 238 -26.76 -43.93 -25.07
N LYS A 239 -27.98 -43.60 -25.50
CA LYS A 239 -28.53 -42.42 -26.17
C LYS A 239 -29.11 -41.37 -25.19
N ALA A 240 -29.05 -40.09 -25.62
CA ALA A 240 -30.01 -38.98 -25.38
C ALA A 240 -30.21 -38.49 -23.92
N GLU A 241 -30.34 -37.21 -23.59
CA GLU A 241 -31.00 -36.10 -24.31
C GLU A 241 -30.22 -34.78 -24.16
N SER A 242 -30.34 -33.97 -25.22
CA SER A 242 -29.88 -32.59 -25.28
C SER A 242 -31.10 -31.68 -25.20
N GLU A 243 -31.12 -30.76 -24.24
CA GLU A 243 -31.93 -29.54 -24.22
C GLU A 243 -31.09 -28.53 -23.43
N GLY A 244 -30.78 -27.31 -23.85
CA GLY A 244 -31.20 -26.51 -24.99
C GLY A 244 -30.81 -25.08 -24.59
N GLU A 245 -29.71 -24.56 -25.10
CA GLU A 245 -29.43 -23.12 -25.12
C GLU A 245 -30.48 -22.48 -26.06
N ALA A 246 -31.62 -22.10 -25.49
CA ALA A 246 -32.59 -21.25 -26.15
C ALA A 246 -32.16 -19.80 -25.93
N GLY A 247 -31.94 -19.08 -27.04
CA GLY A 247 -31.61 -17.67 -27.03
C GLY A 247 -32.63 -16.86 -26.22
N VAL A 248 -32.09 -15.89 -25.47
CA VAL A 248 -32.87 -14.86 -24.79
C VAL A 248 -33.77 -14.20 -25.84
N THR A 249 -35.08 -14.45 -25.74
CA THR A 249 -36.08 -13.88 -26.65
C THR A 249 -36.49 -12.49 -26.16
N ASP A 250 -36.87 -11.61 -27.09
CA ASP A 250 -37.26 -10.22 -26.81
C ASP A 250 -38.37 -10.08 -25.74
N ASP A 251 -39.15 -11.13 -25.50
CA ASP A 251 -40.19 -11.19 -24.45
C ASP A 251 -39.59 -11.21 -23.03
N GLU A 252 -38.41 -11.79 -22.83
CA GLU A 252 -37.71 -11.82 -21.55
C GLU A 252 -37.07 -10.46 -21.24
N ILE A 253 -36.62 -9.75 -22.27
CA ILE A 253 -36.16 -8.36 -22.18
C ILE A 253 -37.32 -7.43 -21.82
N ALA A 254 -38.48 -7.59 -22.46
CA ALA A 254 -39.68 -6.79 -22.15
C ALA A 254 -40.16 -7.02 -20.70
N ARG A 255 -40.06 -8.25 -20.20
CA ARG A 255 -40.39 -8.57 -18.80
C ARG A 255 -39.43 -7.89 -17.83
N LEU A 256 -38.12 -7.95 -18.07
CA LEU A 256 -37.11 -7.32 -17.21
C LEU A 256 -37.20 -5.79 -17.24
N GLN A 257 -37.56 -5.19 -18.37
CA GLN A 257 -37.82 -3.75 -18.46
C GLN A 257 -39.05 -3.33 -17.65
N SER A 258 -40.13 -4.12 -17.68
CA SER A 258 -41.32 -3.84 -16.86
C SER A 258 -41.07 -3.95 -15.35
N GLU A 259 -40.16 -4.85 -14.94
CA GLU A 259 -39.77 -5.04 -13.55
C GLU A 259 -38.89 -3.90 -13.04
N LEU A 260 -37.98 -3.38 -13.88
CA LEU A 260 -37.19 -2.19 -13.57
C LEU A 260 -38.04 -0.92 -13.46
N GLU A 261 -39.01 -0.71 -14.34
CA GLU A 261 -39.93 0.42 -14.25
C GLU A 261 -40.84 0.36 -13.01
N ALA A 262 -41.17 -0.84 -12.53
CA ALA A 262 -41.92 -1.02 -11.28
C ALA A 262 -41.07 -0.63 -10.06
N LEU A 263 -39.80 -1.03 -10.03
CA LEU A 263 -38.87 -0.69 -8.96
C LEU A 263 -38.51 0.81 -8.93
N GLU A 264 -38.42 1.46 -10.09
CA GLU A 264 -38.18 2.91 -10.16
C GLU A 264 -39.40 3.72 -9.68
N ARG A 265 -40.62 3.22 -9.92
CA ARG A 265 -41.86 3.79 -9.36
C ARG A 265 -41.96 3.63 -7.84
N GLU A 266 -41.48 2.51 -7.28
CA GLU A 266 -41.43 2.33 -5.82
C GLU A 266 -40.37 3.21 -5.15
N MET A 267 -39.23 3.48 -5.79
CA MET A 267 -38.25 4.44 -5.28
C MET A 267 -38.73 5.90 -5.37
N GLY A 268 -39.46 6.27 -6.44
CA GLY A 268 -39.96 7.64 -6.63
C GLY A 268 -41.12 8.04 -5.72
N ALA A 269 -41.81 7.08 -5.10
CA ALA A 269 -42.96 7.33 -4.22
C ALA A 269 -42.58 7.52 -2.72
N GLY A 270 -41.27 7.47 -2.40
CA GLY A 270 -40.76 7.62 -1.03
C GLY A 270 -40.29 9.02 -0.65
N GLU A 271 -40.34 10.01 -1.55
CA GLU A 271 -39.72 11.34 -1.35
C GLU A 271 -40.69 12.54 -1.36
N GLU A 272 -42.01 12.31 -1.32
CA GLU A 272 -43.03 13.37 -1.15
C GLU A 272 -44.07 13.01 -0.06
N ASP A 273 -43.68 12.99 1.21
CA ASP A 273 -44.61 13.32 2.31
C ASP A 273 -43.84 13.77 3.55
N GLY A 274 -43.87 15.08 3.85
CA GLY A 274 -43.24 15.60 5.07
C GLY A 274 -42.86 17.08 5.12
N THR A 275 -43.63 17.99 4.53
CA THR A 275 -43.61 19.42 4.90
C THR A 275 -44.93 19.86 5.54
N ASP A 276 -44.79 20.47 6.72
CA ASP A 276 -45.71 21.35 7.44
C ASP A 276 -47.01 20.80 8.07
N LYS A 277 -47.00 20.68 9.41
CA LYS A 277 -47.84 21.46 10.35
C LYS A 277 -47.63 21.09 11.83
N ASP A 278 -47.04 22.01 12.58
CA ASP A 278 -47.52 22.63 13.85
C ASP A 278 -46.37 23.23 14.67
#